data_AF-A0A3P7RUS9-F1
#
_entry.id   AF-A0A3P7RUS9-F1
#
_cell.length_a   1.000
_cell.length_b   1.000
_cell.length_c   1.000
_cell.angle_alpha   90.00
_cell.angle_beta   90.00
_cell.angle_gamma   90.00
#
_symmetry.space_group_name_H-M   'P 1'
#
loop_
_entity.id
_entity.type
_entity.pdbx_description
1 polymer ?
#
loop_
_entity_poly.entity_id
_entity_poly.type
_entity_poly.pdbx_seq_one_letter_code
_entity_poly.pdbx_strand_id
1 'polypeptide(L)' 'MNILEGFTKNDDLVEFICTKCNYSLWVPRFIVEELEQDNIFDGLDPSTPPQPDCQVCDGAMTPKSYIGVRGIKYEYNK' A
#
# COMPACT_ATOMS: atom_id res chain seq x y z
N MET A 1 -14.68 -9.12 5.36
CA MET A 1 -14.72 -9.08 3.89
C MET A 1 -13.28 -9.09 3.44
N ASN A 2 -12.83 -10.16 2.77
CA ASN A 2 -11.45 -10.21 2.30
C ASN A 2 -11.39 -9.39 1.01
N ILE A 3 -10.72 -8.25 1.05
CA ILE A 3 -10.60 -7.30 -0.07
C ILE A 3 -9.92 -7.96 -1.29
N LEU A 4 -9.35 -9.17 -1.09
CA LEU A 4 -8.66 -9.95 -2.11
C LEU A 4 -9.47 -11.10 -2.72
N GLU A 5 -10.73 -11.31 -2.30
CA GLU A 5 -11.62 -12.26 -2.98
C GLU A 5 -11.91 -11.77 -4.41
N GLY A 6 -11.14 -12.28 -5.37
CA GLY A 6 -11.30 -11.97 -6.81
C GLY A 6 -10.02 -11.62 -7.56
N PHE A 7 -8.90 -11.40 -6.85
CA PHE A 7 -7.63 -11.04 -7.48
C PHE A 7 -6.63 -12.19 -7.49
N THR A 8 -5.86 -12.28 -8.57
CA THR A 8 -4.81 -13.25 -8.82
C THR A 8 -3.47 -12.55 -8.99
N LYS A 9 -2.37 -13.30 -8.87
CA LYS A 9 -1.00 -12.80 -9.11
C LYS A 9 -0.74 -12.19 -10.51
N ASN A 10 -1.67 -12.39 -11.46
CA ASN A 10 -1.56 -11.83 -12.81
C ASN A 10 -2.20 -10.43 -12.92
N ASP A 11 -2.93 -10.01 -11.90
CA ASP A 11 -3.51 -8.67 -11.83
C ASP A 11 -2.44 -7.65 -11.42
N ASP A 12 -2.70 -6.37 -11.68
CA ASP A 12 -1.81 -5.28 -11.30
C ASP A 12 -1.90 -5.05 -9.79
N LEU A 13 -1.02 -5.73 -9.05
CA LEU A 13 -0.98 -5.74 -7.60
C LEU A 13 0.32 -5.12 -7.09
N VAL A 14 0.22 -4.42 -5.97
CA VAL A 14 1.33 -3.87 -5.21
C VAL A 14 1.47 -4.66 -3.92
N GLU A 15 2.67 -5.13 -3.61
CA GLU A 15 2.92 -5.81 -2.34
C GLU A 15 3.11 -4.79 -1.22
N PHE A 16 2.31 -4.92 -0.18
CA PHE A 16 2.44 -4.21 1.09
C PHE A 16 3.03 -5.15 2.14
N ILE A 17 3.88 -4.59 3.00
CA ILE A 17 4.45 -5.29 4.15
C ILE A 17 4.14 -4.53 5.43
N CYS A 18 3.73 -5.25 6.47
CA CYS A 18 3.61 -4.69 7.80
C CYS A 18 5.00 -4.42 8.39
N THR A 19 5.23 -3.18 8.82
CA THR A 19 6.52 -2.76 9.42
C THR A 19 6.75 -3.33 10.81
N LYS A 20 5.71 -3.90 11.44
CA LYS A 20 5.75 -4.52 12.78
C LYS A 20 5.89 -6.03 12.75
N CYS A 21 5.01 -6.75 12.05
CA CYS A 21 4.96 -8.22 12.07
C CYS A 21 5.44 -8.91 10.78
N ASN A 22 5.83 -8.14 9.75
CA ASN A 22 6.25 -8.63 8.43
C ASN A 22 5.19 -9.40 7.62
N TYR A 23 3.90 -9.32 8.00
CA TYR A 23 2.82 -9.84 7.18
C TYR A 23 2.77 -9.12 5.83
N SER A 24 2.67 -9.87 4.74
CA SER A 24 2.53 -9.34 3.37
C SER A 24 1.08 -9.39 2.91
N LEU A 25 0.63 -8.33 2.25
CA LEU A 25 -0.68 -8.21 1.61
C LEU A 25 -0.49 -7.70 0.18
N TRP A 26 -1.12 -8.36 -0.79
CA TRP A 26 -1.13 -7.85 -2.17
C TRP A 26 -2.38 -7.00 -2.37
N VAL A 27 -2.22 -5.77 -2.83
CA VAL A 27 -3.34 -4.83 -2.99
C VAL A 27 -3.43 -4.40 -4.46
N PRO A 28 -4.61 -4.42 -5.10
CA PRO A 28 -4.78 -3.90 -6.45
C PRO A 28 -4.30 -2.46 -6.59
N ARG A 29 -3.58 -2.16 -7.68
CA ARG A 29 -3.00 -0.83 -7.92
C ARG A 29 -4.02 0.29 -7.79
N PHE A 30 -5.24 0.12 -8.32
CA PHE A 30 -6.25 1.17 -8.26
C PHE A 30 -6.63 1.55 -6.82
N ILE A 31 -6.67 0.58 -5.89
CA ILE A 31 -6.90 0.84 -4.45
C ILE A 31 -5.71 1.60 -3.85
N VAL A 32 -4.49 1.26 -4.26
CA VAL A 32 -3.27 1.97 -3.82
C VAL A 32 -3.28 3.43 -4.29
N GLU A 33 -3.72 3.66 -5.52
CA GLU A 33 -3.87 5.00 -6.08
C GLU A 33 -4.94 5.81 -5.35
N GLU A 34 -6.08 5.20 -5.00
CA GLU A 34 -7.13 5.82 -4.17
C GLU A 34 -6.57 6.22 -2.78
N LEU A 35 -5.85 5.33 -2.11
CA LEU A 35 -5.21 5.65 -0.82
C LEU A 35 -4.16 6.77 -0.95
N GLU A 36 -3.44 6.86 -2.08
CA GLU A 36 -2.53 7.98 -2.34
C GLU A 36 -3.30 9.29 -2.57
N GLN A 37 -4.46 9.26 -3.21
CA GLN A 37 -5.33 10.44 -3.35
C GLN A 37 -5.85 10.91 -1.99
N ASP A 38 -6.20 10.00 -1.08
CA ASP A 38 -6.61 10.34 0.28
C ASP A 38 -5.47 11.03 1.04
N ASN A 39 -4.24 10.51 0.96
CA ASN A 39 -3.06 11.17 1.54
C ASN A 39 -2.87 12.61 1.01
N ILE A 40 -3.11 12.82 -0.29
CA ILE A 40 -3.02 14.16 -0.91
C ILE A 40 -4.12 15.07 -0.39
N PHE A 41 -5.35 14.56 -0.27
CA PHE A 41 -6.50 15.30 0.23
C PHE A 41 -6.29 15.73 1.69
N ASP A 42 -5.72 14.85 2.51
CA ASP A 42 -5.37 15.09 3.91
C ASP A 42 -4.14 15.99 4.09
N GLY A 43 -3.46 16.37 2.99
CA GLY A 43 -2.32 17.27 3.00
C GLY A 43 -1.05 16.64 3.57
N LEU A 44 -0.91 15.32 3.49
CA LEU A 44 0.31 14.62 3.88
C LEU A 44 1.47 14.95 2.94
N ASP A 45 2.70 14.79 3.44
CA ASP A 45 3.89 15.00 2.62
C ASP A 45 3.91 14.00 1.45
N PRO A 46 4.23 14.41 0.20
CA PRO A 46 4.23 13.52 -0.95
C PRO A 46 5.20 12.33 -0.87
N SER A 47 6.19 12.35 0.03
CA SER A 47 7.06 11.21 0.31
C SER A 47 6.42 10.17 1.23
N THR A 48 5.26 10.47 1.81
CA THR A 48 4.50 9.55 2.67
C THR A 48 3.76 8.55 1.80
N PRO A 49 4.14 7.26 1.81
CA PRO A 49 3.41 6.26 1.05
C PRO A 49 2.01 6.03 1.63
N PRO A 50 1.10 5.38 0.88
CA PRO A 50 -0.11 4.80 1.46
C PRO A 50 0.22 3.85 2.62
N GLN A 51 -0.47 4.02 3.77
CA GLN A 51 -0.18 3.27 5.00
C GLN A 51 -1.45 2.67 5.64
N PRO A 52 -2.08 1.65 5.02
CA PRO A 52 -3.23 0.99 5.61
C PRO A 52 -2.86 0.18 6.86
N ASP A 53 -3.85 -0.08 7.71
CA ASP A 53 -3.71 -0.92 8.89
C ASP A 53 -3.45 -2.39 8.52
N CYS A 54 -2.56 -3.03 9.27
CA CYS A 54 -2.29 -4.45 9.12
C CYS A 54 -3.50 -5.30 9.47
N GLN A 55 -3.82 -6.26 8.61
CA GLN A 55 -4.94 -7.19 8.81
C GLN A 55 -4.68 -8.26 9.89
N VAL A 56 -3.49 -8.27 10.50
CA VAL A 56 -3.04 -9.28 11.48
C VAL A 56 -2.61 -8.67 12.81
N CYS A 57 -2.13 -7.42 12.83
CA CYS A 57 -1.71 -6.73 14.06
C CYS A 57 -2.07 -5.24 13.99
N ASP A 58 -1.81 -4.52 15.07
CA ASP A 58 -1.98 -3.06 15.22
C ASP A 58 -0.87 -2.21 14.57
N GLY A 59 -0.16 -2.77 13.58
CA GLY A 59 0.94 -2.09 12.88
C GLY A 59 0.50 -1.49 11.55
N ALA A 60 1.19 -0.43 11.11
CA ALA A 60 1.01 0.11 9.76
C ALA A 60 1.67 -0.78 8.69
N MET A 61 1.08 -0.81 7.50
CA MET A 61 1.68 -1.40 6.31
C MET A 61 2.31 -0.33 5.42
N THR A 62 3.25 -0.72 4.57
CA THR A 62 3.87 0.16 3.56
C THR A 62 4.07 -0.65 2.28
N PRO A 63 3.98 -0.04 1.07
CA PRO A 63 4.33 -0.72 -0.16
C PRO A 63 5.82 -1.08 -0.15
N LYS A 64 6.16 -2.28 -0.63
CA LYS A 64 7.56 -2.70 -0.81
C LYS A 64 8.24 -1.94 -1.94
N SER A 65 7.55 -1.82 -3.07
CA SER A 65 8.00 -1.06 -4.24
C SER A 65 6.78 -0.60 -5.02
N TYR A 66 6.62 0.71 -5.19
CA TYR A 66 5.49 1.31 -5.88
C TYR A 66 5.88 2.63 -6.51
N ILE A 67 5.40 2.90 -7.72
CA ILE A 67 5.49 4.23 -8.36
C ILE A 67 4.10 4.83 -8.29
N GLY A 68 3.97 5.92 -7.52
CA GLY A 68 2.73 6.63 -7.27
C GLY A 68 2.22 7.42 -8.46
N VAL A 69 0.98 7.89 -8.34
CA VAL A 69 0.27 8.70 -9.36
C VAL A 69 1.01 10.00 -9.70
N ARG A 70 1.84 10.50 -8.79
CA ARG A 70 2.69 11.70 -8.96
C ARG A 70 4.09 11.38 -9.49
N GLY A 71 4.37 10.12 -9.86
CA GLY A 71 5.67 9.65 -10.32
C GLY A 71 6.70 9.45 -9.20
N ILE A 72 6.29 9.53 -7.93
CA ILE A 72 7.15 9.32 -6.76
C ILE A 72 7.35 7.82 -6.57
N LYS A 73 8.61 7.40 -6.38
CA LYS A 73 8.95 6.01 -6.10
C LYS A 73 9.00 5.80 -4.59
N TYR A 74 8.16 4.89 -4.11
CA TYR A 74 8.18 4.41 -2.73
C TYR A 74 8.88 3.06 -2.70
N GLU A 75 9.93 2.95 -1.87
CA GLU A 75 10.66 1.70 -1.66
C GLU A 75 10.87 1.48 -0.16
N TYR A 76 10.45 0.32 0.31
CA TYR A 76 10.71 -0.11 1.68
C TYR A 76 12.05 -0.83 1.75
N ASN A 77 13.07 -0.11 2.23
CA ASN A 77 14.37 -0.68 2.57
C ASN A 77 14.35 -1.01 4.06
N LYS A 78 14.38 -2.30 4.39
CA LYS A 78 14.42 -2.79 5.77
C LYS A 78 15.85 -2.83 6.31
#